data_AF-Q0UX55-F1
#
_entry.id   AF-Q0UX55-F1
#
_cell.length_a   1.000
_cell.length_b   1.000
_cell.length_c   1.000
_cell.angle_alpha   90.00
_cell.angle_beta   90.00
_cell.angle_gamma   90.00
#
_symmetry.space_group_name_H-M   'P 1'
#
loop_
_entity.id
_entity.type
_entity.pdbx_description
1 polymer ?
#
loop_
_entity_poly.entity_id
_entity_poly.type
_entity_poly.pdbx_seq_one_letter_code
_entity_poly.pdbx_strand_id
1 'polypeptide(L)'
;MHHFREFPLFCSPLKILRDVYLYFRSLPNGSTKSRTLRQALKLLVLVHIGGDISVPSPNTHPILHQFAQGTADIADDYTLTPCYIRSQFGSVMPDLAFNMMKEVLSSLEQLLLNRDCEDWPMTLAVIITVLMTIESIHYHAAKLPYHSSLDGPRPLTLDEGAGINEEGVKTLLAFYTACFAGCHARLRPDWEGESMTSQSASSPDDVFVQSVRKSIGRASVDGYLSRKATQARQGDDMEFFFDRLVARLLLSKP
;
A
#
# COMPACT_ATOMS: atom_id res chain seq x y z
N MET A 1 1.07 4.88 15.80
CA MET A 1 0.63 3.47 15.88
C MET A 1 -0.88 3.31 16.02
N HIS A 2 -1.61 4.25 16.65
CA HIS A 2 -3.07 4.11 16.83
C HIS A 2 -3.87 3.99 15.52
N HIS A 3 -3.53 4.76 14.48
CA HIS A 3 -4.26 4.73 13.19
C HIS A 3 -4.06 3.44 12.35
N PHE A 4 -3.11 2.57 12.69
CA PHE A 4 -2.88 1.30 11.99
C PHE A 4 -3.59 0.10 12.64
N ARG A 5 -4.25 0.30 13.80
CA ARG A 5 -5.00 -0.78 14.47
C ARG A 5 -6.33 -1.12 13.80
N GLU A 6 -6.84 -0.23 12.94
CA GLU A 6 -8.12 -0.37 12.24
C GLU A 6 -7.98 -0.87 10.79
N PHE A 7 -6.75 -1.06 10.30
CA PHE A 7 -6.53 -1.93 9.14
C PHE A 7 -7.09 -3.31 9.51
N PRO A 8 -7.93 -3.99 8.70
CA PRO A 8 -8.12 -5.43 8.86
C PRO A 8 -6.72 -6.07 8.88
N LEU A 9 -6.27 -6.42 10.08
CA LEU A 9 -4.94 -6.94 10.34
C LEU A 9 -4.94 -8.38 9.84
N PHE A 10 -4.83 -8.55 8.52
CA PHE A 10 -4.18 -9.73 8.03
C PHE A 10 -2.80 -9.74 8.68
N CYS A 11 -2.61 -10.66 9.63
CA CYS A 11 -1.39 -10.80 10.41
C CYS A 11 -0.30 -11.42 9.54
N SER A 12 0.15 -10.66 8.55
CA SER A 12 1.17 -11.06 7.62
C SER A 12 2.48 -11.39 8.36
N PRO A 13 3.11 -12.55 8.07
CA PRO A 13 4.50 -12.81 8.42
C PRO A 13 5.47 -11.80 7.81
N LEU A 14 5.12 -11.24 6.64
CA LEU A 14 5.87 -10.22 5.92
C LEU A 14 5.55 -8.83 6.49
N LYS A 15 6.23 -8.45 7.58
CA LYS A 15 6.06 -7.17 8.30
C LYS A 15 6.63 -5.95 7.55
N ILE A 16 6.57 -5.93 6.22
CA ILE A 16 7.30 -4.99 5.36
C ILE A 16 6.80 -3.54 5.50
N LEU A 17 5.49 -3.33 5.72
CA LEU A 17 4.93 -2.00 5.95
C LEU A 17 5.50 -1.35 7.22
N ARG A 18 5.78 -2.15 8.25
CA ARG A 18 6.47 -1.66 9.45
C ARG A 18 7.87 -1.17 9.10
N ASP A 19 8.62 -1.93 8.31
CA ASP A 19 9.99 -1.59 7.93
C ASP A 19 10.01 -0.31 7.08
N VAL A 20 9.08 -0.17 6.14
CA VAL A 20 8.88 1.08 5.34
C VAL A 20 8.54 2.27 6.24
N TYR A 21 7.65 2.09 7.22
CA TYR A 21 7.29 3.17 8.14
C TYR A 21 8.47 3.59 9.03
N LEU A 22 9.25 2.64 9.55
CA LEU A 22 10.45 2.94 10.33
C LEU A 22 11.48 3.70 9.50
N TYR A 23 11.66 3.28 8.24
CA TYR A 23 12.51 4.00 7.29
C TYR A 23 12.02 5.44 7.07
N PHE A 24 10.73 5.64 6.77
CA PHE A 24 10.15 6.99 6.67
C PHE A 24 10.44 7.86 7.91
N ARG A 25 10.32 7.30 9.11
CA ARG A 25 10.55 8.01 10.37
C ARG A 25 12.01 8.39 10.61
N SER A 26 12.95 7.69 9.98
CA SER A 26 14.37 8.00 10.05
C SER A 26 14.84 9.05 9.03
N LEU A 27 14.01 9.39 8.04
CA LEU A 27 14.35 10.41 7.04
C LEU A 27 14.27 11.83 7.62
N PRO A 28 15.14 12.77 7.17
CA PRO A 28 15.08 14.16 7.58
C PRO A 28 13.71 14.80 7.26
N ASN A 29 13.12 15.46 8.25
CA ASN A 29 11.85 16.16 8.10
C ASN A 29 11.93 17.21 6.98
N GLY A 30 10.97 17.18 6.06
CA GLY A 30 10.88 18.14 4.97
C GLY A 30 11.71 17.81 3.72
N SER A 31 12.60 16.80 3.79
CA SER A 31 13.35 16.31 2.62
C SER A 31 12.40 15.79 1.53
N THR A 32 12.85 15.83 0.27
CA THR A 32 12.12 15.29 -0.88
C THR A 32 11.80 13.80 -0.68
N LYS A 33 12.79 13.00 -0.21
CA LYS A 33 12.59 11.58 0.13
C LYS A 33 11.46 11.38 1.16
N SER A 34 11.48 12.14 2.27
CA SER A 34 10.40 12.08 3.27
C SER A 34 9.05 12.48 2.67
N ARG A 35 9.00 13.49 1.79
CA ARG A 35 7.74 13.94 1.18
C ARG A 35 7.16 12.87 0.26
N THR A 36 7.97 12.32 -0.64
CA THR A 36 7.54 11.27 -1.58
C THR A 36 7.05 10.03 -0.83
N LEU A 37 7.80 9.54 0.16
CA LEU A 37 7.38 8.36 0.92
C LEU A 37 6.11 8.62 1.75
N ARG A 38 5.97 9.84 2.30
CA ARG A 38 4.76 10.26 3.01
C ARG A 38 3.55 10.28 2.10
N GLN A 39 3.68 10.77 0.87
CA GLN A 39 2.58 10.76 -0.10
C GLN A 39 2.18 9.34 -0.49
N ALA A 40 3.15 8.45 -0.73
CA ALA A 40 2.87 7.05 -0.99
C ALA A 40 2.15 6.38 0.20
N LEU A 41 2.58 6.63 1.44
CA LEU A 41 1.94 6.08 2.64
C LEU A 41 0.53 6.66 2.85
N LYS A 42 0.32 7.96 2.61
CA LYS A 42 -1.01 8.57 2.67
C LYS A 42 -1.94 7.98 1.61
N LEU A 43 -1.44 7.74 0.40
CA LEU A 43 -2.19 7.11 -0.68
C LEU A 43 -2.63 5.70 -0.28
N LEU A 44 -1.71 4.89 0.26
CA LEU A 44 -2.03 3.56 0.78
C LEU A 44 -3.14 3.63 1.83
N VAL A 45 -3.03 4.54 2.81
CA VAL A 45 -4.05 4.72 3.85
C VAL A 45 -5.39 5.14 3.25
N LEU A 46 -5.38 6.10 2.32
CA LEU A 46 -6.59 6.61 1.67
C LEU A 46 -7.33 5.50 0.90
N VAL A 47 -6.61 4.73 0.08
CA VAL A 47 -7.17 3.64 -0.70
C VAL A 47 -7.62 2.49 0.20
N HIS A 48 -6.83 2.15 1.20
CA HIS A 48 -7.13 1.01 2.07
C HIS A 48 -8.34 1.29 2.97
N ILE A 49 -8.43 2.47 3.57
CA ILE A 49 -9.52 2.86 4.47
C ILE A 49 -10.76 3.36 3.71
N GLY A 50 -10.62 3.81 2.46
CA GLY A 50 -11.70 4.47 1.72
C GLY A 50 -13.00 3.67 1.60
N GLY A 51 -12.93 2.33 1.63
CA GLY A 51 -14.12 1.47 1.65
C GLY A 51 -14.73 1.21 3.03
N ASP A 52 -13.98 1.43 4.12
CA ASP A 52 -14.34 1.01 5.48
C ASP A 52 -14.40 2.20 6.47
N ILE A 53 -14.70 3.41 5.98
CA ILE A 53 -14.94 4.57 6.86
C ILE A 53 -16.12 4.26 7.79
N SER A 54 -15.77 4.01 9.05
CA SER A 54 -16.71 4.01 10.16
C SER A 54 -16.71 5.42 10.76
N VAL A 55 -17.87 6.06 10.73
CA VAL A 55 -18.05 7.34 11.41
C VAL A 55 -18.53 7.00 12.82
N PRO A 56 -17.82 7.42 13.88
CA PRO A 56 -18.28 7.23 15.25
C PRO A 56 -19.67 7.82 15.42
N SER A 57 -20.47 7.24 16.32
CA SER A 57 -21.78 7.81 16.64
C SER A 57 -21.61 9.28 17.07
N PRO A 58 -22.47 10.20 16.59
CA PRO A 58 -22.42 11.62 16.95
C PRO A 58 -22.30 11.87 18.47
N ASN A 59 -22.95 11.00 19.27
CA ASN A 59 -22.96 11.07 20.72
C ASN A 59 -21.60 10.78 21.38
N THR A 60 -20.68 10.13 20.66
CA THR A 60 -19.35 9.76 21.15
C THR A 60 -18.25 10.76 20.77
N HIS A 61 -18.48 11.62 19.77
CA HIS A 61 -17.48 12.58 19.29
C HIS A 61 -18.10 13.95 18.92
N PRO A 62 -18.24 14.88 19.88
CA PRO A 62 -18.88 16.18 19.65
C PRO A 62 -18.15 17.07 18.64
N ILE A 63 -16.82 16.89 18.48
CA ILE A 63 -16.01 17.64 17.49
C ILE A 63 -16.38 17.24 16.05
N LEU A 64 -16.58 15.94 15.80
CA LEU A 64 -17.02 15.45 14.48
C LEU A 64 -18.43 15.96 14.16
N HIS A 65 -19.30 16.01 15.16
CA HIS A 65 -20.64 16.57 15.02
C HIS A 65 -20.61 18.07 14.67
N GLN A 66 -19.82 18.88 15.40
CA GLN A 66 -19.64 20.31 15.09
C GLN A 66 -19.06 20.54 13.70
N PHE A 67 -18.06 19.74 13.29
CA PHE A 67 -17.45 19.87 11.98
C PHE A 67 -18.48 19.58 10.87
N ALA A 68 -19.27 18.51 11.03
CA ALA A 68 -20.27 18.11 10.06
C ALA A 68 -21.44 19.11 9.98
N GLN A 69 -21.86 19.71 11.10
CA GLN A 69 -22.84 20.81 11.12
C GLN A 69 -22.29 22.10 10.48
N GLY A 70 -21.00 22.39 10.64
CA GLY A 70 -20.41 23.62 10.10
C GLY A 70 -20.04 23.55 8.61
N THR A 71 -19.97 22.36 8.02
CA THR A 71 -19.59 22.16 6.62
C THR A 71 -20.76 21.77 5.71
N ALA A 72 -21.82 21.23 6.27
CA ALA A 72 -22.98 20.80 5.50
C ALA A 72 -24.10 21.85 5.64
N ASP A 73 -24.55 22.40 4.52
CA ASP A 73 -25.69 23.33 4.43
C ASP A 73 -27.00 22.53 4.60
N ILE A 74 -27.17 21.98 5.80
CA ILE A 74 -28.25 21.06 6.15
C ILE A 74 -29.25 21.83 7.02
N ALA A 75 -30.51 21.86 6.59
CA ALA A 75 -31.60 22.42 7.38
C ALA A 75 -31.64 21.78 8.79
N ASP A 76 -31.96 22.60 9.81
CA ASP A 76 -31.83 22.26 11.24
C ASP A 76 -32.51 20.94 11.68
N ASP A 77 -33.42 20.37 10.88
CA ASP A 77 -34.15 19.14 11.18
C ASP A 77 -33.46 17.83 10.72
N TYR A 78 -32.34 17.88 10.00
CA TYR A 78 -31.69 16.67 9.49
C TYR A 78 -30.52 16.19 10.35
N THR A 79 -30.67 15.01 10.96
CA THR A 79 -29.56 14.32 11.62
C THR A 79 -28.59 13.75 10.60
N LEU A 80 -27.35 14.25 10.60
CA LEU A 80 -26.24 13.71 9.82
C LEU A 80 -26.03 12.23 10.14
N THR A 81 -26.35 11.37 9.17
CA THR A 81 -26.16 9.93 9.29
C THR A 81 -24.75 9.54 8.85
N PRO A 82 -24.16 8.48 9.42
CA PRO A 82 -22.89 7.92 8.95
C PRO A 82 -22.90 7.58 7.45
N CYS A 83 -24.05 7.20 6.88
CA CYS A 83 -24.16 6.92 5.45
C CYS A 83 -24.09 8.19 4.58
N TYR A 84 -24.62 9.33 5.05
CA TYR A 84 -24.44 10.61 4.36
C TYR A 84 -22.98 11.06 4.37
N ILE A 85 -22.32 11.00 5.52
CA ILE A 85 -20.89 11.35 5.61
C ILE A 85 -20.07 10.42 4.69
N ARG A 86 -20.35 9.12 4.71
CA ARG A 86 -19.72 8.16 3.79
C ARG A 86 -20.00 8.46 2.32
N SER A 87 -21.19 8.93 1.95
CA SER A 87 -21.50 9.26 0.55
C SER A 87 -20.77 10.50 0.06
N GLN A 88 -20.64 11.52 0.91
CA GLN A 88 -19.87 12.74 0.61
C GLN A 88 -18.37 12.46 0.49
N PHE A 89 -17.81 11.64 1.40
CA PHE A 89 -16.42 11.22 1.27
C PHE A 89 -16.23 10.27 0.08
N GLY A 90 -17.17 9.35 -0.13
CA GLY A 90 -17.12 8.36 -1.19
C GLY A 90 -17.12 8.95 -2.60
N SER A 91 -17.73 10.12 -2.80
CA SER A 91 -17.68 10.81 -4.10
C SER A 91 -16.36 11.52 -4.36
N VAL A 92 -15.66 12.01 -3.32
CA VAL A 92 -14.41 12.78 -3.46
C VAL A 92 -13.16 11.89 -3.37
N MET A 93 -13.23 10.76 -2.65
CA MET A 93 -12.10 9.88 -2.42
C MET A 93 -11.46 9.32 -3.69
N PRO A 94 -12.19 8.89 -4.73
CA PRO A 94 -11.61 8.41 -5.98
C PRO A 94 -10.73 9.48 -6.65
N ASP A 95 -11.21 10.72 -6.71
CA ASP A 95 -10.47 11.84 -7.32
C ASP A 95 -9.21 12.17 -6.51
N LEU A 96 -9.31 12.17 -5.18
CA LEU A 96 -8.16 12.39 -4.31
C LEU A 96 -7.11 11.28 -4.47
N ALA A 97 -7.56 10.02 -4.48
CA ALA A 97 -6.69 8.86 -4.67
C ALA A 97 -6.03 8.86 -6.05
N PHE A 98 -6.77 9.23 -7.10
CA PHE A 98 -6.25 9.36 -8.45
C PHE A 98 -5.16 10.44 -8.55
N ASN A 99 -5.43 11.63 -8.03
CA ASN A 99 -4.47 12.74 -8.03
C ASN A 99 -3.20 12.39 -7.24
N MET A 100 -3.35 11.77 -6.08
CA MET A 100 -2.22 11.30 -5.27
C MET A 100 -1.44 10.17 -5.93
N MET A 101 -2.13 9.20 -6.56
CA MET A 101 -1.48 8.13 -7.32
C MET A 101 -0.64 8.71 -8.45
N LYS A 102 -1.16 9.69 -9.19
CA LYS A 102 -0.40 10.38 -10.24
C LYS A 102 0.86 11.04 -9.69
N GLU A 103 0.78 11.78 -8.58
CA GLU A 103 1.94 12.42 -7.93
C GLU A 103 3.00 11.38 -7.49
N VAL A 104 2.56 10.29 -6.88
CA VAL A 104 3.44 9.20 -6.41
C VAL A 104 4.10 8.48 -7.58
N LEU A 105 3.36 8.17 -8.65
CA LEU A 105 3.89 7.51 -9.83
C LEU A 105 4.86 8.41 -10.60
N SER A 106 4.58 9.71 -10.75
CA SER A 106 5.53 10.65 -11.35
C SER A 106 6.82 10.77 -10.53
N SER A 107 6.73 10.77 -9.19
CA SER A 107 7.91 10.76 -8.33
C SER A 107 8.69 9.44 -8.44
N LEU A 108 7.99 8.31 -8.53
CA LEU A 108 8.59 7.00 -8.70
C LEU A 108 9.28 6.86 -10.06
N GLU A 109 8.67 7.37 -11.12
CA GLU A 109 9.25 7.42 -12.46
C GLU A 109 10.57 8.19 -12.46
N GLN A 110 10.63 9.36 -11.81
CA GLN A 110 11.87 10.12 -11.66
C GLN A 110 12.95 9.31 -10.92
N LEU A 111 12.61 8.66 -9.81
CA LEU A 111 13.54 7.81 -9.06
C LEU A 111 14.07 6.64 -9.91
N LEU A 112 13.19 5.99 -10.70
CA LEU A 112 13.55 4.87 -11.58
C LEU A 112 14.43 5.32 -12.75
N LEU A 113 14.11 6.45 -13.38
CA LEU A 113 14.86 7.00 -14.50
C LEU A 113 16.22 7.56 -14.11
N ASN A 114 16.37 8.09 -12.89
CA ASN A 114 17.66 8.54 -12.37
C ASN A 114 18.67 7.40 -12.24
N ARG A 115 18.20 6.18 -11.93
CA ARG A 115 19.02 4.96 -11.77
C ARG A 115 20.17 5.11 -10.75
N ASP A 116 20.01 6.03 -9.80
CA ASP A 116 21.00 6.24 -8.75
C ASP A 116 20.89 5.13 -7.70
N CYS A 117 21.99 4.41 -7.47
CA CYS A 117 22.06 3.32 -6.49
C CYS A 117 21.87 3.82 -5.05
N GLU A 118 22.20 5.09 -4.77
CA GLU A 118 21.98 5.72 -3.45
C GLU A 118 20.49 6.03 -3.20
N ASP A 119 19.68 6.11 -4.26
CA ASP A 119 18.23 6.29 -4.16
C ASP A 119 17.48 4.96 -4.18
N TRP A 120 18.15 3.84 -4.45
CA TRP A 120 17.52 2.52 -4.52
C TRP A 120 16.70 2.15 -3.26
N PRO A 121 17.18 2.36 -2.02
CA PRO A 121 16.39 2.06 -0.81
C PRO A 121 15.08 2.86 -0.76
N MET A 122 15.13 4.12 -1.21
CA MET A 122 13.95 4.97 -1.34
C MET A 122 13.00 4.46 -2.44
N THR A 123 13.53 4.13 -3.63
CA THR A 123 12.76 3.52 -4.73
C THR A 123 12.07 2.24 -4.27
N LEU A 124 12.80 1.37 -3.56
CA LEU A 124 12.28 0.11 -3.02
C LEU A 124 11.13 0.35 -2.04
N ALA A 125 11.26 1.31 -1.12
CA ALA A 125 10.21 1.64 -0.17
C ALA A 125 8.94 2.17 -0.86
N VAL A 126 9.10 3.02 -1.88
CA VAL A 126 7.97 3.56 -2.65
C VAL A 126 7.27 2.47 -3.46
N ILE A 127 8.02 1.65 -4.20
CA ILE A 127 7.42 0.59 -5.03
C ILE A 127 6.70 -0.44 -4.16
N ILE A 128 7.25 -0.83 -2.99
CA ILE A 128 6.56 -1.70 -2.03
C ILE A 128 5.22 -1.07 -1.63
N THR A 129 5.21 0.22 -1.32
CA THR A 129 3.98 0.95 -0.92
C THR A 129 2.96 1.01 -2.05
N VAL A 130 3.41 1.25 -3.29
CA VAL A 130 2.55 1.24 -4.48
C VAL A 130 1.96 -0.14 -4.72
N LEU A 131 2.74 -1.21 -4.62
CA LEU A 131 2.24 -2.59 -4.79
C LEU A 131 1.21 -2.95 -3.70
N MET A 132 1.42 -2.56 -2.45
CA MET A 132 0.40 -2.72 -1.38
C MET A 132 -0.86 -1.90 -1.65
N THR A 133 -0.72 -0.73 -2.28
CA THR A 133 -1.87 0.10 -2.67
C THR A 133 -2.67 -0.57 -3.78
N ILE A 134 -1.99 -1.06 -4.82
CA ILE A 134 -2.61 -1.80 -5.94
C ILE A 134 -3.34 -3.04 -5.41
N GLU A 135 -2.73 -3.80 -4.51
CA GLU A 135 -3.40 -4.93 -3.85
C GLU A 135 -4.63 -4.51 -3.05
N SER A 136 -4.59 -3.37 -2.36
CA SER A 136 -5.77 -2.84 -1.66
C SER A 136 -6.89 -2.47 -2.63
N ILE A 137 -6.57 -1.94 -3.83
CA ILE A 137 -7.55 -1.69 -4.89
C ILE A 137 -8.16 -3.01 -5.37
N HIS A 138 -7.33 -4.03 -5.62
CA HIS A 138 -7.82 -5.35 -6.03
C HIS A 138 -8.71 -6.00 -4.98
N TYR A 139 -8.33 -5.90 -3.70
CA TYR A 139 -9.13 -6.35 -2.57
C TYR A 139 -10.51 -5.68 -2.55
N HIS A 140 -10.56 -4.36 -2.66
CA HIS A 140 -11.82 -3.61 -2.64
C HIS A 140 -12.68 -3.89 -3.88
N ALA A 141 -12.09 -4.02 -5.07
CA ALA A 141 -12.81 -4.39 -6.29
C ALA A 141 -13.40 -5.82 -6.21
N ALA A 142 -12.73 -6.72 -5.48
CA ALA A 142 -13.19 -8.10 -5.27
C ALA A 142 -14.26 -8.25 -4.17
N LYS A 143 -14.40 -7.27 -3.28
CA LYS A 143 -15.39 -7.26 -2.21
C LYS A 143 -16.77 -7.00 -2.83
N LEU A 144 -17.70 -7.93 -2.67
CA LEU A 144 -19.09 -7.73 -3.10
C LEU A 144 -19.68 -6.49 -2.40
N PRO A 145 -20.34 -5.58 -3.12
CA PRO A 145 -21.04 -4.47 -2.50
C PRO A 145 -22.08 -4.98 -1.49
N TYR A 146 -22.21 -4.30 -0.36
CA TYR A 146 -23.15 -4.66 0.72
C TYR A 146 -24.62 -4.73 0.24
N HIS A 147 -24.96 -4.04 -0.84
CA HIS A 147 -26.29 -4.03 -1.47
C HIS A 147 -26.39 -4.91 -2.72
N SER A 148 -25.38 -5.74 -3.03
CA SER A 148 -25.41 -6.62 -4.20
C SER A 148 -26.59 -7.60 -4.22
N SER A 149 -27.17 -7.92 -3.05
CA SER A 149 -28.39 -8.73 -2.93
C SER A 149 -29.69 -7.95 -3.14
N LEU A 150 -29.64 -6.61 -3.07
CA LEU A 150 -30.78 -5.70 -3.20
C LEU A 150 -30.85 -5.06 -4.59
N ASP A 151 -29.71 -4.97 -5.27
CA ASP A 151 -29.67 -4.72 -6.70
C ASP A 151 -30.30 -5.94 -7.38
N GLY A 152 -31.56 -5.82 -7.80
CA GLY A 152 -32.28 -6.87 -8.52
C GLY A 152 -31.45 -7.40 -9.70
N PRO A 153 -31.74 -8.61 -10.23
CA PRO A 153 -30.86 -9.33 -11.13
C PRO A 153 -30.45 -8.46 -12.32
N ARG A 154 -29.30 -7.80 -12.19
CA ARG A 154 -28.70 -7.01 -13.25
C ARG A 154 -28.24 -8.02 -14.28
N PRO A 155 -28.57 -7.87 -15.56
CA PRO A 155 -28.05 -8.75 -16.59
C PRO A 155 -26.54 -8.79 -16.40
N LEU A 156 -26.03 -9.97 -16.02
CA LEU A 156 -24.61 -10.26 -15.98
C LEU A 156 -24.15 -10.27 -17.43
N THR A 157 -24.04 -9.09 -18.05
CA THR A 157 -23.03 -8.92 -19.08
C THR A 157 -21.73 -9.20 -18.35
N LEU A 158 -21.25 -10.41 -18.55
CA LEU A 158 -19.98 -10.95 -18.11
C LEU A 158 -18.91 -9.87 -18.31
N ASP A 159 -18.71 -9.05 -17.29
CA ASP A 159 -17.40 -8.47 -17.04
C ASP A 159 -16.63 -9.49 -16.20
N GLU A 160 -16.48 -10.68 -16.78
CA GLU A 160 -15.38 -11.61 -16.47
C GLU A 160 -14.01 -11.00 -16.81
N GLY A 161 -13.96 -9.71 -17.18
CA GLY A 161 -12.87 -9.05 -17.88
C GLY A 161 -12.29 -7.80 -17.22
N ALA A 162 -12.80 -7.33 -16.07
CA ALA A 162 -12.03 -6.45 -15.17
C ALA A 162 -10.95 -7.27 -14.45
N GLY A 163 -10.20 -8.07 -15.21
CA GLY A 163 -9.02 -8.77 -14.76
C GLY A 163 -8.15 -7.74 -14.08
N ILE A 164 -7.85 -7.99 -12.79
CA ILE A 164 -6.69 -7.48 -12.07
C ILE A 164 -5.63 -7.13 -13.12
N ASN A 165 -5.28 -5.85 -13.28
CA ASN A 165 -4.39 -5.39 -14.36
C ASN A 165 -2.96 -5.90 -14.10
N GLU A 166 -2.80 -7.20 -14.27
CA GLU A 166 -1.59 -7.97 -14.07
C GLU A 166 -0.52 -7.50 -15.05
N GLU A 167 -0.91 -6.98 -16.21
CA GLU A 167 0.03 -6.45 -17.20
C GLU A 167 0.68 -5.15 -16.73
N GLY A 168 -0.10 -4.24 -16.14
CA GLY A 168 0.43 -3.03 -15.51
C GLY A 168 1.41 -3.35 -14.38
N VAL A 169 1.08 -4.33 -13.53
CA VAL A 169 1.97 -4.81 -12.47
C VAL A 169 3.24 -5.43 -13.03
N LYS A 170 3.14 -6.31 -14.04
CA LYS A 170 4.30 -6.91 -14.71
C LYS A 170 5.21 -5.84 -15.30
N THR A 171 4.62 -4.84 -15.97
CA THR A 171 5.36 -3.71 -16.56
C THR A 171 6.12 -2.94 -15.49
N LEU A 172 5.46 -2.63 -14.36
CA LEU A 172 6.08 -1.91 -13.24
C LEU A 172 7.25 -2.71 -12.64
N LEU A 173 7.07 -4.01 -12.40
CA LEU A 173 8.13 -4.88 -11.87
C LEU A 173 9.29 -5.01 -12.86
N ALA A 174 9.00 -5.20 -14.15
CA ALA A 174 10.02 -5.29 -15.19
C ALA A 174 10.83 -3.99 -15.29
N PHE A 175 10.17 -2.83 -15.21
CA PHE A 175 10.84 -1.54 -15.24
C PHE A 175 11.75 -1.34 -14.02
N TYR A 176 11.26 -1.70 -12.82
CA TYR A 176 12.09 -1.71 -11.62
C TYR A 176 13.32 -2.61 -11.76
N THR A 177 13.15 -3.87 -12.21
CA THR A 177 14.26 -4.81 -12.38
C THR A 177 15.25 -4.28 -13.41
N ALA A 178 14.79 -3.70 -14.51
CA ALA A 178 15.66 -3.10 -15.53
C ALA A 178 16.51 -1.93 -14.99
N CYS A 179 16.02 -1.19 -13.99
CA CYS A 179 16.76 -0.08 -13.39
C CYS A 179 17.67 -0.51 -12.24
N PHE A 180 17.26 -1.50 -11.43
CA PHE A 180 17.88 -1.78 -10.14
C PHE A 180 18.21 -3.26 -9.88
N ALA A 181 18.25 -4.12 -10.90
CA ALA A 181 18.65 -5.53 -10.79
C ALA A 181 19.87 -5.75 -9.88
N GLY A 182 20.99 -5.06 -10.16
CA GLY A 182 22.23 -5.20 -9.38
C GLY A 182 22.06 -4.84 -7.90
N CYS A 183 21.32 -3.76 -7.61
CA CYS A 183 21.01 -3.40 -6.23
C CYS A 183 20.04 -4.39 -5.58
N HIS A 184 19.04 -4.88 -6.33
CA HIS A 184 18.05 -5.83 -5.84
C HIS A 184 18.67 -7.15 -5.38
N ALA A 185 19.77 -7.59 -6.00
CA ALA A 185 20.53 -8.76 -5.55
C ALA A 185 20.99 -8.66 -4.07
N ARG A 186 21.13 -7.45 -3.53
CA ARG A 186 21.46 -7.20 -2.11
C ARG A 186 20.36 -7.65 -1.15
N LEU A 187 19.13 -7.91 -1.62
CA LEU A 187 18.03 -8.40 -0.78
C LEU A 187 18.09 -9.90 -0.54
N ARG A 188 18.95 -10.64 -1.26
CA ARG A 188 19.05 -12.08 -1.08
C ARG A 188 19.56 -12.42 0.34
N PRO A 189 19.03 -13.48 0.98
CA PRO A 189 19.46 -13.88 2.33
C PRO A 189 20.94 -14.26 2.42
N ASP A 190 21.49 -14.83 1.34
CA ASP A 190 22.88 -15.25 1.16
C ASP A 190 23.79 -14.10 0.66
N TRP A 191 23.29 -12.87 0.59
CA TRP A 191 24.13 -11.73 0.26
C TRP A 191 25.11 -11.43 1.40
N GLU A 192 26.37 -11.82 1.21
CA GLU A 192 27.46 -11.64 2.19
C GLU A 192 28.02 -10.20 2.20
N GLY A 193 27.74 -9.41 1.16
CA GLY A 193 28.20 -8.02 1.03
C GLY A 193 29.72 -7.84 0.98
N GLU A 194 30.15 -6.58 0.87
CA GLU A 194 31.54 -6.18 1.11
C GLU A 194 31.75 -6.12 2.64
N SER A 195 32.73 -6.87 3.13
CA SER A 195 33.11 -7.09 4.54
C SER A 195 32.70 -5.97 5.52
N MET A 196 31.89 -6.33 6.53
CA MET A 196 31.41 -5.47 7.63
C MET A 196 32.52 -5.03 8.61
N THR A 197 33.71 -4.66 8.12
CA THR A 197 34.85 -4.25 8.96
C THR A 197 34.79 -2.81 9.48
N SER A 198 33.69 -2.08 9.28
CA SER A 198 33.59 -0.67 9.69
C SER A 198 32.37 -0.45 10.58
N GLN A 199 32.61 -0.26 11.88
CA GLN A 199 31.65 0.14 12.91
C GLN A 199 31.14 1.60 12.75
N SER A 200 31.00 2.11 11.52
CA SER A 200 30.35 3.41 11.28
C SER A 200 28.85 3.25 11.42
N ALA A 201 28.19 4.24 12.03
CA ALA A 201 26.74 4.28 12.20
C ALA A 201 26.05 3.94 10.88
N SER A 202 25.36 2.80 10.83
CA SER A 202 24.67 2.32 9.63
C SER A 202 23.67 3.38 9.18
N SER A 203 23.77 3.81 7.93
CA SER A 203 22.85 4.80 7.37
C SER A 203 21.39 4.31 7.51
N PRO A 204 20.40 5.21 7.59
CA PRO A 204 18.99 4.83 7.59
C PRO A 204 18.62 3.86 6.45
N ASP A 205 19.24 4.07 5.30
CA ASP A 205 19.09 3.31 4.06
C ASP A 205 19.61 1.88 4.24
N ASP A 206 20.79 1.69 4.83
CA ASP A 206 21.34 0.37 5.15
C ASP A 206 20.48 -0.38 6.18
N VAL A 207 20.03 0.33 7.21
CA VAL A 207 19.14 -0.24 8.25
C VAL A 207 17.84 -0.73 7.63
N PHE A 208 17.27 0.04 6.69
CA PHE A 208 16.07 -0.36 5.97
C PHE A 208 16.32 -1.62 5.13
N VAL A 209 17.35 -1.65 4.29
CA VAL A 209 17.68 -2.80 3.44
C VAL A 209 17.93 -4.06 4.28
N GLN A 210 18.67 -3.94 5.39
CA GLN A 210 18.88 -5.07 6.31
C GLN A 210 17.58 -5.54 6.96
N SER A 211 16.68 -4.62 7.31
CA SER A 211 15.37 -4.96 7.89
C SER A 211 14.51 -5.72 6.87
N VAL A 212 14.48 -5.28 5.61
CA VAL A 212 13.83 -5.98 4.50
C VAL A 212 14.41 -7.38 4.33
N ARG A 213 15.75 -7.52 4.27
CA ARG A 213 16.41 -8.84 4.15
C ARG A 213 16.05 -9.78 5.30
N LYS A 214 16.01 -9.28 6.54
CA LYS A 214 15.56 -10.05 7.72
C LYS A 214 14.09 -10.44 7.62
N SER A 215 13.24 -9.58 7.08
CA SER A 215 11.83 -9.87 6.85
C SER A 215 11.64 -10.92 5.76
N ILE A 216 12.44 -10.88 4.68
CA ILE A 216 12.51 -11.94 3.67
C ILE A 216 12.94 -13.26 4.31
N GLY A 217 14.07 -13.28 5.01
CA GLY A 217 14.59 -14.50 5.64
C GLY A 217 13.57 -15.17 6.56
N ARG A 218 12.89 -14.40 7.41
CA ARG A 218 11.82 -14.91 8.30
C ARG A 218 10.62 -15.46 7.52
N ALA A 219 10.18 -14.75 6.49
CA ALA A 219 9.03 -15.17 5.67
C ALA A 219 9.39 -16.33 4.71
N SER A 220 10.67 -16.58 4.43
CA SER A 220 11.09 -17.68 3.57
C SER A 220 11.18 -19.03 4.28
N VAL A 221 11.31 -19.09 5.62
CA VAL A 221 11.52 -20.34 6.39
C VAL A 221 10.48 -21.41 6.03
N ASP A 222 9.20 -21.02 5.99
CA ASP A 222 8.09 -21.94 5.68
C ASP A 222 7.64 -21.85 4.22
N GLY A 223 8.42 -21.21 3.34
CA GLY A 223 8.05 -20.97 1.94
C GLY A 223 6.88 -19.99 1.74
N TYR A 224 6.56 -19.15 2.74
CA TYR A 224 5.43 -18.21 2.67
C TYR A 224 5.53 -17.26 1.48
N LEU A 225 6.70 -16.66 1.25
CA LEU A 225 6.90 -15.72 0.13
C LEU A 225 6.66 -16.40 -1.24
N SER A 226 7.21 -17.59 -1.45
CA SER A 226 7.05 -18.31 -2.71
C SER A 226 5.59 -18.68 -2.94
N ARG A 227 4.91 -19.20 -1.91
CA ARG A 227 3.47 -19.50 -1.99
C ARG A 227 2.65 -18.25 -2.28
N LYS A 228 2.92 -17.13 -1.58
CA LYS A 228 2.19 -15.88 -1.78
C LYS A 228 2.41 -15.32 -3.19
N ALA A 229 3.64 -15.32 -3.70
CA ALA A 229 3.94 -14.78 -5.01
C ALA A 229 3.22 -15.51 -6.16
N THR A 230 2.93 -16.80 -6.00
CA THR A 230 2.24 -17.63 -6.99
C THR A 230 0.80 -17.99 -6.59
N GLN A 231 0.30 -17.46 -5.46
CA GLN A 231 -1.05 -17.77 -5.02
C GLN A 231 -2.03 -17.33 -6.11
N ALA A 232 -3.12 -18.07 -6.27
CA ALA A 232 -4.27 -17.67 -7.05
C ALA A 232 -5.46 -17.51 -6.10
N ARG A 233 -6.41 -16.64 -6.44
CA ARG A 233 -7.62 -16.47 -5.63
C ARG A 233 -8.39 -17.80 -5.61
N GLN A 234 -8.69 -18.30 -4.43
CA GLN A 234 -9.52 -19.50 -4.23
C GLN A 234 -10.81 -19.10 -3.53
N GLY A 235 -11.93 -19.14 -4.25
CA GLY A 235 -13.24 -18.74 -3.72
C GLY A 235 -13.25 -17.33 -3.13
N ASP A 236 -13.73 -17.22 -1.89
CA ASP A 236 -13.85 -15.97 -1.14
C ASP A 236 -12.66 -15.68 -0.21
N ASP A 237 -11.52 -16.37 -0.42
CA ASP A 237 -10.29 -16.08 0.33
C ASP A 237 -9.75 -14.68 -0.02
N MET A 238 -10.03 -13.72 0.86
CA MET A 238 -9.54 -12.35 0.72
C MET A 238 -8.10 -12.17 1.21
N GLU A 239 -7.52 -13.15 1.93
CA GLU A 239 -6.11 -13.13 2.33
C GLU A 239 -5.18 -13.18 1.12
N PHE A 240 -5.70 -13.66 -0.01
CA PHE A 240 -5.06 -13.67 -1.33
C PHE A 240 -4.46 -12.31 -1.72
N PHE A 241 -5.16 -11.21 -1.44
CA PHE A 241 -4.74 -9.87 -1.88
C PHE A 241 -3.59 -9.30 -1.04
N PHE A 242 -3.26 -9.88 0.10
CA PHE A 242 -2.21 -9.34 0.96
C PHE A 242 -0.84 -9.97 0.66
N ASP A 243 0.16 -9.11 0.54
CA ASP A 243 1.57 -9.41 0.25
C ASP A 243 1.93 -10.02 -1.10
N ARG A 244 0.98 -10.57 -1.87
CA ARG A 244 1.30 -11.30 -3.12
C ARG A 244 2.13 -10.46 -4.08
N LEU A 245 1.74 -9.21 -4.39
CA LEU A 245 2.55 -8.35 -5.25
C LEU A 245 3.92 -7.98 -4.64
N VAL A 246 3.98 -7.75 -3.33
CA VAL A 246 5.25 -7.46 -2.66
C VAL A 246 6.16 -8.69 -2.69
N ALA A 247 5.62 -9.88 -2.47
CA ALA A 247 6.37 -11.13 -2.57
C ALA A 247 6.94 -11.34 -3.97
N ARG A 248 6.19 -11.01 -5.03
CA ARG A 248 6.69 -11.05 -6.42
C ARG A 248 7.85 -10.08 -6.64
N LEU A 249 7.80 -8.89 -6.07
CA LEU A 249 8.93 -7.95 -6.11
C LEU A 249 10.14 -8.51 -5.34
N LEU A 250 9.96 -8.94 -4.09
CA LEU A 250 11.07 -9.37 -3.23
C LEU A 250 11.73 -10.68 -3.69
N LEU A 251 11.01 -11.50 -4.46
CA LEU A 251 11.54 -12.71 -5.11
C LEU A 251 11.96 -12.47 -6.57
N SER A 252 11.87 -11.23 -7.06
CA SER A 252 12.23 -10.93 -8.44
C SER A 252 13.69 -11.28 -8.69
N LYS A 253 13.95 -11.95 -9.82
CA LYS A 253 15.33 -12.21 -10.22
C LYS A 253 15.96 -10.87 -10.64
N PRO A 254 17.18 -10.57 -10.18
CA PRO A 254 17.97 -9.52 -10.78
C PRO A 254 18.27 -9.85 -12.24
#